data_AF-A0A6S6M0K5-F1
#
_entry.id   AF-A0A6S6M0K5-F1
#
_cell.length_a   1.000
_cell.length_b   1.000
_cell.length_c   1.000
_cell.angle_alpha   90.00
_cell.angle_beta   90.00
_cell.angle_gamma   90.00
#
_symmetry.space_group_name_H-M   'P 1'
#
loop_
_entity.id
_entity.type
_entity.pdbx_description
1 polymer ?
#
loop_
_entity_poly.entity_id
_entity_poly.type
_entity_poly.pdbx_seq_one_letter_code
_entity_poly.pdbx_strand_id
1 'polypeptide(L)'
;MQERLKTLESCSITSTELAARNGKRLKDIAGDVRAQRQGLADFEVYVKWMSGHVAGYSKYLAAGSVAARFAKVLPIPYAGQASMFTKFVSDAAVSLGASSVSLNKYLATSQQFVARVDTLDPARPNHAQEVSDLVRFADQDLLKGMLEVQDRLVTTSQLTTSSLSFLESLNHYVGSTDEYWAKTKALLKSDDKAEKSFLSESTTALRNKAQAFNAKFILFDATVKKAAPQIKSLVAYDDLVRSLDPRFAKLR
;
A
#
# COMPACT_ATOMS: atom_id res chain seq x y z
N MET A 1 41.70 21.71 32.68
CA MET A 1 41.74 21.04 31.35
C MET A 1 41.64 19.52 31.48
N GLN A 2 42.51 18.86 32.27
CA GLN A 2 42.47 17.40 32.47
C GLN A 2 41.19 16.87 33.14
N GLU A 3 40.61 17.57 34.11
CA GLU A 3 39.32 17.15 34.70
C GLU A 3 38.14 17.28 33.74
N ARG A 4 38.14 18.29 32.86
CA ARG A 4 37.11 18.44 31.82
C ARG A 4 37.23 17.36 30.73
N LEU A 5 38.45 16.95 30.39
CA LEU A 5 38.72 15.81 29.52
C LEU A 5 38.27 14.48 30.16
N LYS A 6 38.53 14.26 31.45
CA LYS A 6 38.01 13.09 32.18
C LYS A 6 36.47 13.05 32.25
N THR A 7 35.80 14.19 32.41
CA THR A 7 34.33 14.23 32.36
C THR A 7 33.79 13.98 30.95
N LEU A 8 34.50 14.41 29.90
CA LEU A 8 34.15 14.11 28.51
C LEU A 8 34.40 12.63 28.15
N GLU A 9 35.48 12.02 28.67
CA GLU A 9 35.74 10.58 28.56
C GLU A 9 34.71 9.74 29.35
N SER A 10 34.24 10.23 30.50
CA SER A 10 33.17 9.59 31.28
C SER A 10 31.77 9.71 30.66
N CYS A 11 31.63 10.52 29.61
CA CYS A 11 30.40 10.68 28.83
C CYS A 11 30.43 9.82 27.55
N SER A 12 31.24 8.76 27.53
CA SER A 12 31.31 7.80 26.43
C SER A 12 30.17 6.79 26.55
N ILE A 13 29.22 6.84 25.59
CA ILE A 13 28.23 5.77 25.44
C ILE A 13 28.98 4.48 25.10
N THR A 14 28.78 3.45 25.89
CA THR A 14 29.36 2.14 25.65
C THR A 14 28.58 1.40 24.54
N SER A 15 29.27 0.52 23.81
CA SER A 15 28.64 -0.35 22.78
C SER A 15 27.44 -1.14 23.33
N THR A 16 27.55 -1.59 24.58
CA THR A 16 26.48 -2.29 25.32
C THR A 16 25.26 -1.41 25.61
N GLU A 17 25.46 -0.16 26.01
CA GLU A 17 24.35 0.79 26.24
C GLU A 17 23.66 1.17 24.93
N LEU A 18 24.42 1.29 23.84
CA LEU A 18 23.87 1.60 22.52
C LEU A 18 23.08 0.40 21.95
N ALA A 19 23.57 -0.83 22.14
CA ALA A 19 22.84 -2.06 21.79
C ALA A 19 21.53 -2.19 22.58
N ALA A 20 21.55 -1.91 23.90
CA ALA A 20 20.34 -1.90 24.73
C ALA A 20 19.33 -0.83 24.27
N ARG A 21 19.80 0.36 23.87
CA ARG A 21 18.95 1.41 23.27
C ARG A 21 18.34 0.98 21.94
N ASN A 22 19.11 0.30 21.09
CA ASN A 22 18.61 -0.26 19.83
C ASN A 22 17.53 -1.33 20.09
N GLY A 23 17.77 -2.24 21.05
CA GLY A 23 16.78 -3.23 21.47
C GLY A 23 15.46 -2.61 21.96
N LYS A 24 15.53 -1.54 22.76
CA LYS A 24 14.33 -0.81 23.20
C LYS A 24 13.58 -0.17 22.02
N ARG A 25 14.31 0.51 21.13
CA ARG A 25 13.72 1.13 19.93
C ARG A 25 13.10 0.10 18.98
N LEU A 26 13.70 -1.08 18.84
CA LEU A 26 13.11 -2.18 18.06
C LEU A 26 11.76 -2.62 18.66
N LYS A 27 11.63 -2.67 19.99
CA LYS A 27 10.35 -2.95 20.66
C LYS A 27 9.31 -1.86 20.42
N ASP A 28 9.72 -0.58 20.45
CA ASP A 28 8.83 0.54 20.13
C ASP A 28 8.32 0.45 18.68
N ILE A 29 9.22 0.19 17.71
CA ILE A 29 8.85 -0.01 16.30
C ILE A 29 7.95 -1.23 16.13
N ALA A 30 8.20 -2.33 16.86
CA ALA A 30 7.30 -3.49 16.83
C ALA A 30 5.90 -3.16 17.37
N GLY A 31 5.78 -2.28 18.35
CA GLY A 31 4.51 -1.72 18.81
C GLY A 31 3.77 -0.98 17.69
N ASP A 32 4.45 -0.04 17.04
CA ASP A 32 3.89 0.72 15.91
C ASP A 32 3.50 -0.20 14.73
N VAL A 33 4.34 -1.19 14.41
CA VAL A 33 4.06 -2.19 13.36
C VAL A 33 2.84 -3.05 13.70
N ARG A 34 2.63 -3.45 14.96
CA ARG A 34 1.41 -4.18 15.36
C ARG A 34 0.15 -3.34 15.14
N ALA A 35 0.17 -2.08 15.54
CA ALA A 35 -0.94 -1.16 15.33
C ALA A 35 -1.22 -0.99 13.82
N GLN A 36 -0.17 -0.81 13.02
CA GLN A 36 -0.27 -0.70 11.56
C GLN A 36 -0.88 -1.97 10.93
N ARG A 37 -0.47 -3.16 11.39
CA ARG A 37 -0.96 -4.45 10.88
C ARG A 37 -2.46 -4.63 11.06
N GLN A 38 -3.05 -4.11 12.13
CA GLN A 38 -4.50 -4.18 12.36
C GLN A 38 -5.28 -3.47 11.25
N GLY A 39 -4.75 -2.38 10.70
CA GLY A 39 -5.37 -1.64 9.58
C GLY A 39 -5.13 -2.27 8.21
N LEU A 40 -4.18 -3.20 8.05
CA LEU A 40 -3.84 -3.78 6.75
C LEU A 40 -4.92 -4.72 6.20
N ALA A 41 -5.63 -5.43 7.08
CA ALA A 41 -6.73 -6.31 6.68
C ALA A 41 -7.84 -5.53 5.97
N ASP A 42 -8.11 -4.30 6.41
CA ASP A 42 -9.11 -3.43 5.78
C ASP A 42 -8.70 -2.99 4.37
N PHE A 43 -7.41 -2.74 4.14
CA PHE A 43 -6.91 -2.43 2.81
C PHE A 43 -7.01 -3.63 1.87
N GLU A 44 -6.75 -4.84 2.35
CA GLU A 44 -6.90 -6.05 1.55
C GLU A 44 -8.37 -6.27 1.15
N VAL A 45 -9.29 -6.10 2.10
CA VAL A 45 -10.73 -6.15 1.84
C VAL A 45 -11.14 -5.10 0.80
N TYR A 46 -10.60 -3.88 0.91
CA TYR A 46 -10.87 -2.82 -0.06
C TYR A 46 -10.33 -3.15 -1.46
N VAL A 47 -9.07 -3.60 -1.57
CA VAL A 47 -8.45 -3.98 -2.85
C VAL A 47 -9.23 -5.12 -3.52
N LYS A 48 -9.65 -6.13 -2.76
CA LYS A 48 -10.51 -7.21 -3.26
C LYS A 48 -11.87 -6.71 -3.72
N TRP A 49 -12.52 -5.87 -2.92
CA TRP A 49 -13.80 -5.25 -3.28
C TRP A 49 -13.66 -4.42 -4.57
N MET A 50 -12.63 -3.59 -4.66
CA MET A 50 -12.34 -2.76 -5.83
C MET A 50 -12.07 -3.60 -7.07
N SER A 51 -11.36 -4.72 -6.93
CA SER A 51 -11.12 -5.65 -8.04
C SER A 51 -12.42 -6.23 -8.58
N GLY A 52 -13.33 -6.66 -7.71
CA GLY A 52 -14.67 -7.10 -8.11
C GLY A 52 -15.50 -5.97 -8.73
N HIS A 53 -15.38 -4.75 -8.18
CA HIS A 53 -16.10 -3.57 -8.66
C HIS A 53 -15.65 -3.15 -10.07
N VAL A 54 -14.34 -3.11 -10.31
CA VAL A 54 -13.74 -2.81 -11.62
C VAL A 54 -14.03 -3.92 -12.64
N ALA A 55 -13.94 -5.19 -12.23
CA ALA A 55 -14.34 -6.32 -13.09
C ALA A 55 -15.81 -6.20 -13.48
N GLY A 56 -16.67 -5.69 -12.59
CA GLY A 56 -18.07 -5.37 -12.88
C GLY A 56 -18.25 -4.33 -13.99
N TYR A 57 -17.26 -3.47 -14.27
CA TYR A 57 -17.31 -2.53 -15.39
C TYR A 57 -17.11 -3.20 -16.75
N SER A 58 -16.55 -4.42 -16.77
CA SER A 58 -16.39 -5.18 -18.03
C SER A 58 -17.71 -5.48 -18.72
N LYS A 59 -18.86 -5.47 -18.02
CA LYS A 59 -20.19 -5.58 -18.65
C LYS A 59 -20.50 -4.38 -19.57
N TYR A 60 -19.98 -3.20 -19.25
CA TYR A 60 -20.06 -2.01 -20.12
C TYR A 60 -19.06 -2.10 -21.29
N LEU A 61 -17.95 -2.84 -21.14
CA LEU A 61 -17.04 -3.20 -22.24
C LEU A 61 -17.65 -4.26 -23.16
N ALA A 62 -18.37 -5.24 -22.61
CA ALA A 62 -19.06 -6.27 -23.38
C ALA A 62 -20.25 -5.69 -24.17
N ALA A 63 -20.92 -4.67 -23.64
CA ALA A 63 -21.80 -3.80 -24.43
C ALA A 63 -21.04 -3.12 -25.60
N GLY A 64 -19.75 -2.84 -25.42
CA GLY A 64 -18.80 -2.44 -26.47
C GLY A 64 -18.32 -3.57 -27.39
N SER A 65 -18.48 -4.85 -27.05
CA SER A 65 -18.28 -5.95 -28.02
C SER A 65 -19.45 -6.06 -29.01
N VAL A 66 -20.60 -5.49 -28.64
CA VAL A 66 -21.64 -5.14 -29.61
C VAL A 66 -21.19 -3.95 -30.48
N ALA A 67 -20.29 -3.10 -29.96
CA ALA A 67 -19.59 -2.11 -30.76
C ALA A 67 -18.59 -2.68 -31.76
N ALA A 68 -18.23 -3.97 -31.73
CA ALA A 68 -17.58 -4.62 -32.88
C ALA A 68 -18.55 -4.81 -34.08
N ARG A 69 -19.87 -4.86 -33.84
CA ARG A 69 -20.90 -4.73 -34.88
C ARG A 69 -21.23 -3.25 -35.20
N PHE A 70 -21.04 -2.31 -34.27
CA PHE A 70 -21.14 -0.87 -34.54
C PHE A 70 -19.91 -0.26 -35.24
N ALA A 71 -18.72 -0.85 -35.11
CA ALA A 71 -17.48 -0.41 -35.77
C ALA A 71 -17.54 -0.52 -37.29
N LYS A 72 -18.50 -1.28 -37.84
CA LYS A 72 -18.79 -1.33 -39.27
C LYS A 72 -19.67 -0.18 -39.78
N VAL A 73 -20.33 0.59 -38.91
CA VAL A 73 -21.41 1.51 -39.31
C VAL A 73 -21.34 2.92 -38.67
N LEU A 74 -20.40 3.20 -37.74
CA LEU A 74 -20.31 4.53 -37.11
C LEU A 74 -18.89 5.11 -37.02
N PRO A 75 -18.75 6.45 -36.93
CA PRO A 75 -17.47 7.16 -37.06
C PRO A 75 -16.47 6.86 -35.93
N ILE A 76 -15.22 7.22 -36.19
CA ILE A 76 -13.97 6.87 -35.48
C ILE A 76 -13.87 7.22 -33.96
N PRO A 77 -14.57 8.21 -33.35
CA PRO A 77 -14.30 8.59 -31.95
C PRO A 77 -14.70 7.57 -30.87
N TYR A 78 -15.51 6.55 -31.19
CA TYR A 78 -16.05 5.61 -30.20
C TYR A 78 -15.15 4.37 -29.93
N ALA A 79 -14.32 3.97 -30.90
CA ALA A 79 -13.36 2.87 -30.73
C ALA A 79 -12.19 3.26 -29.79
N GLY A 80 -11.78 4.53 -29.84
CA GLY A 80 -10.76 5.07 -28.93
C GLY A 80 -11.19 5.02 -27.47
N GLN A 81 -12.46 5.34 -27.17
CA GLN A 81 -12.98 5.30 -25.81
C GLN A 81 -13.09 3.86 -25.28
N ALA A 82 -13.60 2.92 -26.08
CA ALA A 82 -13.66 1.50 -25.70
C ALA A 82 -12.27 0.87 -25.44
N SER A 83 -11.27 1.23 -26.27
CA SER A 83 -9.88 0.82 -26.09
C SER A 83 -9.28 1.37 -24.79
N MET A 84 -9.50 2.68 -24.52
CA MET A 84 -9.08 3.31 -23.27
C MET A 84 -9.74 2.68 -22.04
N PHE A 85 -11.03 2.29 -22.13
CA PHE A 85 -11.71 1.60 -21.03
C PHE A 85 -11.20 0.18 -20.80
N THR A 86 -10.91 -0.57 -21.88
CA THR A 86 -10.36 -1.93 -21.76
C THR A 86 -8.97 -1.88 -21.14
N LYS A 87 -8.14 -0.92 -21.60
CA LYS A 87 -6.82 -0.67 -21.03
C LYS A 87 -6.92 -0.27 -19.55
N PHE A 88 -7.85 0.62 -19.21
CA PHE A 88 -8.11 1.02 -17.82
C PHE A 88 -8.45 -0.18 -16.93
N VAL A 89 -9.41 -1.02 -17.33
CA VAL A 89 -9.81 -2.21 -16.56
C VAL A 89 -8.65 -3.19 -16.42
N SER A 90 -7.86 -3.40 -17.47
CA SER A 90 -6.68 -4.28 -17.42
C SER A 90 -5.60 -3.73 -16.48
N ASP A 91 -5.24 -2.45 -16.63
CA ASP A 91 -4.22 -1.79 -15.81
C ASP A 91 -4.66 -1.75 -14.34
N ALA A 92 -5.95 -1.53 -14.09
CA ALA A 92 -6.57 -1.59 -12.77
C ALA A 92 -6.47 -3.00 -12.16
N ALA A 93 -6.78 -4.05 -12.92
CA ALA A 93 -6.68 -5.43 -12.44
C ALA A 93 -5.24 -5.81 -12.07
N VAL A 94 -4.27 -5.43 -12.92
CA VAL A 94 -2.84 -5.66 -12.64
C VAL A 94 -2.39 -4.89 -11.39
N SER A 95 -2.78 -3.62 -11.28
CA SER A 95 -2.42 -2.76 -10.15
C SER A 95 -3.00 -3.26 -8.82
N LEU A 96 -4.27 -3.67 -8.82
CA LEU A 96 -4.93 -4.24 -7.64
C LEU A 96 -4.35 -5.60 -7.26
N GLY A 97 -3.99 -6.43 -8.24
CA GLY A 97 -3.27 -7.68 -8.02
C GLY A 97 -1.91 -7.46 -7.35
N ALA A 98 -1.11 -6.53 -7.88
CA ALA A 98 0.17 -6.16 -7.29
C ALA A 98 0.02 -5.57 -5.87
N SER A 99 -1.02 -4.78 -5.63
CA SER A 99 -1.34 -4.23 -4.31
C SER A 99 -1.66 -5.33 -3.30
N SER A 100 -2.46 -6.33 -3.70
CA SER A 100 -2.79 -7.49 -2.87
C SER A 100 -1.54 -8.32 -2.53
N VAL A 101 -0.65 -8.56 -3.49
CA VAL A 101 0.61 -9.30 -3.26
C VAL A 101 1.52 -8.54 -2.30
N SER A 102 1.67 -7.23 -2.50
CA SER A 102 2.51 -6.38 -1.64
C SER A 102 1.99 -6.33 -0.19
N LEU A 103 0.67 -6.18 -0.01
CA LEU A 103 0.01 -6.24 1.30
C LEU A 103 0.28 -7.57 2.02
N ASN A 104 0.08 -8.69 1.34
CA ASN A 104 0.31 -10.02 1.89
C ASN A 104 1.78 -10.26 2.24
N LYS A 105 2.70 -9.85 1.36
CA LYS A 105 4.14 -9.94 1.61
C LYS A 105 4.53 -9.12 2.85
N TYR A 106 4.06 -7.87 2.94
CA TYR A 106 4.34 -7.04 4.11
C TYR A 106 3.72 -7.61 5.38
N LEU A 107 2.52 -8.19 5.33
CA LEU A 107 1.92 -8.92 6.45
C LEU A 107 2.77 -10.12 6.89
N ALA A 108 3.39 -10.86 5.97
CA ALA A 108 4.31 -11.93 6.37
C ALA A 108 5.58 -11.37 7.01
N THR A 109 6.24 -10.42 6.36
CA THR A 109 7.50 -9.80 6.82
C THR A 109 7.34 -9.10 8.17
N SER A 110 6.27 -8.33 8.36
CA SER A 110 6.03 -7.63 9.62
C SER A 110 5.67 -8.59 10.77
N GLN A 111 5.05 -9.73 10.49
CA GLN A 111 4.84 -10.77 11.52
C GLN A 111 6.18 -11.37 11.94
N GLN A 112 7.04 -11.67 10.97
CA GLN A 112 8.38 -12.19 11.24
C GLN A 112 9.22 -11.20 12.05
N PHE A 113 9.15 -9.91 11.72
CA PHE A 113 9.80 -8.85 12.49
C PHE A 113 9.33 -8.84 13.94
N VAL A 114 8.02 -8.76 14.15
CA VAL A 114 7.42 -8.69 15.49
C VAL A 114 7.79 -9.92 16.33
N ALA A 115 7.70 -11.12 15.74
CA ALA A 115 8.07 -12.35 16.43
C ALA A 115 9.55 -12.38 16.84
N ARG A 116 10.46 -11.92 15.98
CA ARG A 116 11.90 -11.83 16.30
C ARG A 116 12.17 -10.81 17.40
N VAL A 117 11.49 -9.66 17.38
CA VAL A 117 11.61 -8.63 18.43
C VAL A 117 11.13 -9.16 19.78
N ASP A 118 10.05 -9.95 19.80
CA ASP A 118 9.52 -10.51 21.04
C ASP A 118 10.44 -11.55 21.68
N THR A 119 11.25 -12.22 20.87
CA THR A 119 12.27 -13.17 21.36
C THR A 119 13.57 -12.51 21.82
N LEU A 120 13.74 -11.20 21.64
CA LEU A 120 14.93 -10.48 22.07
C LEU A 120 15.03 -10.45 23.60
N ASP A 121 16.02 -11.17 24.12
CA ASP A 121 16.34 -11.24 25.53
C ASP A 121 17.72 -10.61 25.80
N PRO A 122 17.79 -9.51 26.59
CA PRO A 122 19.06 -8.88 26.97
C PRO A 122 20.01 -9.79 27.76
N ALA A 123 19.51 -10.87 28.37
CA ALA A 123 20.33 -11.80 29.15
C ALA A 123 21.09 -12.82 28.28
N ARG A 124 20.81 -12.89 26.97
CA ARG A 124 21.45 -13.85 26.06
C ARG A 124 22.86 -13.40 25.66
N PRO A 125 23.83 -14.33 25.57
CA PRO A 125 25.20 -14.00 25.19
C PRO A 125 25.32 -13.45 23.75
N ASN A 126 24.37 -13.78 22.87
CA ASN A 126 24.35 -13.33 21.48
C ASN A 126 23.48 -12.08 21.24
N HIS A 127 23.00 -11.43 22.30
CA HIS A 127 22.03 -10.33 22.22
C HIS A 127 22.44 -9.21 21.25
N ALA A 128 23.70 -8.76 21.30
CA ALA A 128 24.19 -7.69 20.43
C ALA A 128 24.14 -8.07 18.94
N GLN A 129 24.44 -9.33 18.61
CA GLN A 129 24.39 -9.83 17.23
C GLN A 129 22.95 -10.03 16.76
N GLU A 130 22.07 -10.56 17.62
CA GLU A 130 20.63 -10.68 17.32
C GLU A 130 19.97 -9.31 17.08
N VAL A 131 20.34 -8.29 17.87
CA VAL A 131 19.89 -6.90 17.68
C VAL A 131 20.38 -6.37 16.33
N SER A 132 21.66 -6.57 15.99
CA SER A 132 22.25 -6.10 14.75
C SER A 132 21.60 -6.74 13.50
N ASP A 133 21.38 -8.05 13.54
CA ASP A 133 20.68 -8.77 12.47
C ASP A 133 19.23 -8.29 12.31
N LEU A 134 18.56 -8.00 13.43
CA LEU A 134 17.19 -7.51 13.43
C LEU A 134 17.08 -6.07 12.94
N VAL A 135 18.07 -5.21 13.23
CA VAL A 135 18.19 -3.86 12.65
C VAL A 135 18.34 -3.97 11.13
N ARG A 136 19.20 -4.88 10.63
CA ARG A 136 19.38 -5.07 9.19
C ARG A 136 18.10 -5.57 8.52
N PHE A 137 17.40 -6.52 9.14
CA PHE A 137 16.11 -7.02 8.66
C PHE A 137 15.04 -5.91 8.64
N ALA A 138 15.01 -5.06 9.68
CA ALA A 138 14.10 -3.91 9.73
C ALA A 138 14.35 -2.95 8.56
N ASP A 139 15.61 -2.68 8.21
CA ASP A 139 15.96 -1.77 7.12
C ASP A 139 15.73 -2.37 5.72
N GLN A 140 16.11 -3.62 5.51
CA GLN A 140 16.13 -4.24 4.18
C GLN A 140 14.79 -4.83 3.78
N ASP A 141 14.08 -5.48 4.71
CA ASP A 141 12.87 -6.24 4.43
C ASP A 141 11.63 -5.49 4.90
N LEU A 142 11.60 -5.08 6.18
CA LEU A 142 10.42 -4.45 6.78
C LEU A 142 10.17 -3.07 6.15
N LEU A 143 11.17 -2.18 6.15
CA LEU A 143 11.03 -0.83 5.62
C LEU A 143 10.73 -0.84 4.12
N LYS A 144 11.42 -1.71 3.36
CA LYS A 144 11.14 -1.89 1.93
C LYS A 144 9.70 -2.32 1.70
N GLY A 145 9.21 -3.34 2.41
CA GLY A 145 7.83 -3.81 2.30
C GLY A 145 6.82 -2.74 2.71
N MET A 146 7.12 -1.95 3.74
CA MET A 146 6.28 -0.85 4.21
C MET A 146 6.12 0.25 3.15
N LEU A 147 7.23 0.67 2.53
CA LEU A 147 7.24 1.67 1.45
C LEU A 147 6.56 1.14 0.18
N GLU A 148 6.76 -0.15 -0.13
CA GLU A 148 6.09 -0.79 -1.26
C GLU A 148 4.57 -0.79 -1.07
N VAL A 149 4.08 -1.17 0.11
CA VAL A 149 2.64 -1.08 0.42
C VAL A 149 2.14 0.36 0.34
N GLN A 150 2.88 1.33 0.87
CA GLN A 150 2.50 2.75 0.78
C GLN A 150 2.30 3.18 -0.68
N ASP A 151 3.25 2.89 -1.57
CA ASP A 151 3.16 3.20 -3.00
C ASP A 151 1.97 2.52 -3.68
N ARG A 152 1.71 1.25 -3.34
CA ARG A 152 0.55 0.51 -3.85
C ARG A 152 -0.78 1.08 -3.38
N LEU A 153 -0.86 1.54 -2.12
CA LEU A 153 -2.07 2.17 -1.59
C LEU A 153 -2.31 3.56 -2.21
N VAL A 154 -1.26 4.34 -2.49
CA VAL A 154 -1.36 5.58 -3.29
C VAL A 154 -1.93 5.26 -4.66
N THR A 155 -1.38 4.27 -5.36
CA THR A 155 -1.85 3.85 -6.68
C THR A 155 -3.31 3.39 -6.63
N THR A 156 -3.70 2.66 -5.59
CA THR A 156 -5.09 2.22 -5.36
C THR A 156 -6.04 3.40 -5.12
N SER A 157 -5.61 4.43 -4.38
CA SER A 157 -6.35 5.68 -4.19
C SER A 157 -6.55 6.43 -5.52
N GLN A 158 -5.49 6.52 -6.33
CA GLN A 158 -5.56 7.12 -7.66
C GLN A 158 -6.50 6.36 -8.58
N LEU A 159 -6.42 5.02 -8.60
CA LEU A 159 -7.32 4.17 -9.37
C LEU A 159 -8.79 4.35 -8.96
N THR A 160 -9.04 4.53 -7.67
CA THR A 160 -10.38 4.84 -7.15
C THR A 160 -10.89 6.16 -7.69
N THR A 161 -10.05 7.19 -7.68
CA THR A 161 -10.37 8.51 -8.24
C THR A 161 -10.66 8.43 -9.73
N SER A 162 -9.82 7.73 -10.50
CA SER A 162 -10.04 7.50 -11.94
C SER A 162 -11.33 6.71 -12.20
N SER A 163 -11.65 5.73 -11.36
CA SER A 163 -12.89 4.96 -11.45
C SER A 163 -14.13 5.82 -11.19
N LEU A 164 -14.06 6.76 -10.24
CA LEU A 164 -15.15 7.71 -9.98
C LEU A 164 -15.37 8.64 -11.18
N SER A 165 -14.31 9.24 -11.72
CA SER A 165 -14.38 10.07 -12.93
C SER A 165 -14.91 9.30 -14.13
N PHE A 166 -14.53 8.02 -14.27
CA PHE A 166 -15.09 7.13 -15.27
C PHE A 166 -16.60 6.95 -15.11
N LEU A 167 -17.06 6.59 -13.90
CA LEU A 167 -18.49 6.42 -13.64
C LEU A 167 -19.30 7.71 -13.84
N GLU A 168 -18.74 8.86 -13.44
CA GLU A 168 -19.37 10.17 -13.65
C GLU A 168 -19.47 10.49 -15.14
N SER A 169 -18.43 10.19 -15.94
CA SER A 169 -18.46 10.36 -17.39
C SER A 169 -19.50 9.46 -18.06
N LEU A 170 -19.65 8.21 -17.60
CA LEU A 170 -20.70 7.29 -18.07
C LEU A 170 -22.09 7.79 -17.70
N ASN A 171 -22.29 8.30 -16.49
CA ASN A 171 -23.57 8.86 -16.06
C ASN A 171 -23.98 10.07 -16.91
N HIS A 172 -23.03 10.95 -17.25
CA HIS A 172 -23.27 12.06 -18.17
C HIS A 172 -23.59 11.59 -19.59
N TYR A 173 -22.89 10.57 -20.09
CA TYR A 173 -23.14 9.99 -21.41
C TYR A 173 -24.55 9.38 -21.50
N VAL A 174 -24.93 8.55 -20.52
CA VAL A 174 -26.27 7.93 -20.42
C VAL A 174 -27.37 8.98 -20.25
N GLY A 175 -27.08 10.10 -19.59
CA GLY A 175 -28.03 11.20 -19.39
C GLY A 175 -28.25 12.11 -20.61
N SER A 176 -27.37 12.08 -21.62
CA SER A 176 -27.35 13.06 -22.73
C SER A 176 -27.50 12.49 -24.14
N THR A 177 -27.46 11.16 -24.33
CA THR A 177 -27.48 10.52 -25.67
C THR A 177 -28.60 9.50 -25.85
N ASP A 178 -29.84 9.95 -26.00
CA ASP A 178 -31.03 9.07 -26.11
C ASP A 178 -30.95 8.07 -27.29
N GLU A 179 -30.41 8.47 -28.45
CA GLU A 179 -30.50 7.68 -29.69
C GLU A 179 -29.47 6.53 -29.76
N TYR A 180 -28.25 6.75 -29.26
CA TYR A 180 -27.20 5.71 -29.22
C TYR A 180 -27.37 4.80 -28.01
N TRP A 181 -27.75 5.36 -26.87
CA TRP A 181 -28.10 4.59 -25.67
C TRP A 181 -29.26 3.63 -25.96
N ALA A 182 -30.30 4.06 -26.68
CA ALA A 182 -31.39 3.16 -27.10
C ALA A 182 -30.92 1.96 -27.95
N LYS A 183 -29.92 2.13 -28.82
CA LYS A 183 -29.32 1.03 -29.60
C LYS A 183 -28.45 0.12 -28.74
N THR A 184 -27.72 0.66 -27.78
CA THR A 184 -26.93 -0.12 -26.80
C THR A 184 -27.84 -0.92 -25.85
N LYS A 185 -28.96 -0.33 -25.40
CA LYS A 185 -30.02 -0.99 -24.62
C LYS A 185 -30.61 -2.22 -25.31
N ALA A 186 -30.94 -2.09 -26.60
CA ALA A 186 -31.54 -3.18 -27.38
C ALA A 186 -30.65 -4.43 -27.44
N LEU A 187 -29.34 -4.27 -27.20
CA LEU A 187 -28.34 -5.34 -27.26
C LEU A 187 -27.93 -5.85 -25.87
N LEU A 188 -28.07 -5.02 -24.83
CA LEU A 188 -27.85 -5.39 -23.43
C LEU A 188 -29.05 -6.12 -22.78
N LYS A 189 -30.24 -6.07 -23.39
CA LYS A 189 -31.50 -6.58 -22.80
C LYS A 189 -31.69 -6.11 -21.34
N SER A 190 -31.28 -4.89 -21.03
CA SER A 190 -31.31 -4.35 -19.68
C SER A 190 -32.47 -3.37 -19.49
N ASP A 191 -33.00 -3.34 -18.28
CA ASP A 191 -34.06 -2.42 -17.88
C ASP A 191 -33.45 -1.05 -17.49
N ASP A 192 -33.97 0.03 -18.06
CA ASP A 192 -33.38 1.37 -18.05
C ASP A 192 -33.34 1.98 -16.63
N LYS A 193 -34.32 1.63 -15.79
CA LYS A 193 -34.34 1.99 -14.37
C LYS A 193 -33.27 1.25 -13.56
N ALA A 194 -33.04 -0.02 -13.87
CA ALA A 194 -32.07 -0.85 -13.16
C ALA A 194 -30.63 -0.40 -13.44
N GLU A 195 -30.32 0.04 -14.66
CA GLU A 195 -28.97 0.52 -15.02
C GLU A 195 -28.65 1.92 -14.49
N LYS A 196 -29.59 2.87 -14.58
CA LYS A 196 -29.40 4.20 -13.96
C LYS A 196 -29.29 4.09 -12.44
N SER A 197 -30.10 3.23 -11.82
CA SER A 197 -29.99 2.91 -10.40
C SER A 197 -28.63 2.29 -10.08
N PHE A 198 -28.16 1.33 -10.89
CA PHE A 198 -26.86 0.70 -10.70
C PHE A 198 -25.70 1.69 -10.81
N LEU A 199 -25.68 2.58 -11.81
CA LEU A 199 -24.60 3.58 -11.96
C LEU A 199 -24.58 4.55 -10.77
N SER A 200 -25.73 5.07 -10.38
CA SER A 200 -25.85 5.95 -9.21
C SER A 200 -25.44 5.27 -7.91
N GLU A 201 -25.88 4.03 -7.70
CA GLU A 201 -25.53 3.20 -6.54
C GLU A 201 -24.04 2.83 -6.55
N SER A 202 -23.49 2.48 -7.70
CA SER A 202 -22.07 2.16 -7.90
C SER A 202 -21.18 3.36 -7.60
N THR A 203 -21.53 4.56 -8.10
CA THR A 203 -20.81 5.81 -7.81
C THR A 203 -20.87 6.13 -6.33
N THR A 204 -22.03 5.99 -5.70
CA THR A 204 -22.21 6.26 -4.26
C THR A 204 -21.45 5.27 -3.39
N ALA A 205 -21.54 3.97 -3.70
CA ALA A 205 -20.81 2.92 -3.00
C ALA A 205 -19.29 3.11 -3.12
N LEU A 206 -18.80 3.41 -4.34
CA LEU A 206 -17.39 3.70 -4.58
C LEU A 206 -16.93 4.93 -3.82
N ARG A 207 -17.71 6.02 -3.83
CA ARG A 207 -17.37 7.24 -3.08
C ARG A 207 -17.27 6.99 -1.58
N ASN A 208 -18.23 6.26 -1.01
CA ASN A 208 -18.23 5.93 0.42
C ASN A 208 -17.05 5.01 0.80
N LYS A 209 -16.79 3.98 0.00
CA LYS A 209 -15.65 3.07 0.21
C LYS A 209 -14.32 3.80 0.03
N ALA A 210 -14.21 4.70 -0.95
CA ALA A 210 -13.04 5.54 -1.19
C ALA A 210 -12.72 6.44 -0.01
N GLN A 211 -13.74 7.10 0.56
CA GLN A 211 -13.58 7.94 1.74
C GLN A 211 -13.06 7.15 2.95
N ALA A 212 -13.66 5.99 3.22
CA ALA A 212 -13.22 5.11 4.30
C ALA A 212 -11.78 4.60 4.08
N PHE A 213 -11.45 4.23 2.84
CA PHE A 213 -10.10 3.82 2.46
C PHE A 213 -9.08 4.95 2.67
N ASN A 214 -9.38 6.15 2.15
CA ASN A 214 -8.48 7.30 2.23
C ASN A 214 -8.25 7.76 3.67
N ALA A 215 -9.29 7.72 4.52
CA ALA A 215 -9.14 8.04 5.94
C ALA A 215 -8.16 7.08 6.64
N LYS A 216 -8.25 5.77 6.37
CA LYS A 216 -7.31 4.77 6.88
C LYS A 216 -5.92 4.93 6.27
N PHE A 217 -5.85 5.24 4.98
CA PHE A 217 -4.60 5.45 4.26
C PHE A 217 -3.80 6.63 4.84
N ILE A 218 -4.45 7.73 5.23
CA ILE A 218 -3.78 8.87 5.89
C ILE A 218 -3.10 8.42 7.20
N LEU A 219 -3.77 7.61 8.01
CA LEU A 219 -3.20 7.09 9.26
C LEU A 219 -2.01 6.15 8.99
N PHE A 220 -2.13 5.30 7.98
CA PHE A 220 -1.05 4.43 7.54
C PHE A 220 0.16 5.24 7.06
N ASP A 221 -0.06 6.22 6.18
CA ASP A 221 0.96 7.11 5.63
C ASP A 221 1.70 7.89 6.73
N ALA A 222 0.97 8.41 7.71
CA ALA A 222 1.58 9.07 8.88
C ALA A 222 2.47 8.10 9.68
N THR A 223 2.05 6.84 9.83
CA THR A 223 2.84 5.80 10.51
C THR A 223 4.11 5.48 9.72
N VAL A 224 4.03 5.35 8.40
CA VAL A 224 5.22 5.12 7.55
C VAL A 224 6.20 6.28 7.66
N LYS A 225 5.71 7.53 7.59
CA LYS A 225 6.53 8.75 7.73
C LYS A 225 7.22 8.85 9.09
N LYS A 226 6.61 8.31 10.15
CA LYS A 226 7.21 8.22 11.49
C LYS A 226 8.23 7.09 11.59
N ALA A 227 7.89 5.89 11.12
CA ALA A 227 8.69 4.68 11.30
C ALA A 227 9.94 4.64 10.41
N ALA A 228 9.86 5.14 9.18
CA ALA A 228 10.98 5.14 8.23
C ALA A 228 12.26 5.82 8.77
N PRO A 229 12.23 7.07 9.27
CA PRO A 229 13.43 7.70 9.84
C PRO A 229 13.90 7.01 11.13
N GLN A 230 12.99 6.41 11.91
CA GLN A 230 13.37 5.66 13.11
C GLN A 230 14.15 4.40 12.76
N ILE A 231 13.71 3.63 11.77
CA ILE A 231 14.44 2.46 11.26
C ILE A 231 15.80 2.88 10.70
N LYS A 232 15.88 3.96 9.93
CA LYS A 232 17.17 4.47 9.43
C LYS A 232 18.11 4.91 10.55
N SER A 233 17.59 5.50 11.63
CA SER A 233 18.39 5.86 12.79
C SER A 233 18.98 4.64 13.50
N LEU A 234 18.25 3.50 13.52
CA LEU A 234 18.76 2.25 14.09
C LEU A 234 19.98 1.72 13.34
N VAL A 235 19.98 1.82 12.00
CA VAL A 235 21.12 1.42 11.18
C VAL A 235 22.35 2.26 11.52
N ALA A 236 22.19 3.59 11.64
CA ALA A 236 23.28 4.46 12.02
C ALA A 236 23.84 4.12 13.42
N TYR A 237 22.97 3.80 14.39
CA TYR A 237 23.42 3.36 15.70
C TYR A 237 24.07 1.98 15.69
N ASP A 238 23.61 1.05 14.86
CA ASP A 238 24.24 -0.26 14.67
C ASP A 238 25.64 -0.17 14.05
N ASP A 239 25.82 0.70 13.05
CA ASP A 239 27.13 0.99 12.47
C ASP A 239 28.08 1.60 13.52
N LEU A 240 27.56 2.48 14.38
CA LEU A 240 28.29 3.01 15.54
C LEU A 240 28.68 1.90 16.53
N VAL A 241 27.76 1.00 16.90
CA VAL A 241 28.05 -0.17 17.76
C VAL A 241 29.19 -1.00 17.18
N ARG A 242 29.15 -1.31 15.88
CA ARG A 242 30.20 -2.08 15.20
C ARG A 242 31.55 -1.35 15.12
N SER A 243 31.53 -0.03 15.02
CA SER A 243 32.75 0.78 15.01
C SER A 243 33.41 0.89 16.39
N LEU A 244 32.62 0.80 17.46
CA LEU A 244 33.07 0.90 18.85
C LEU A 244 33.50 -0.44 19.44
N ASP A 245 33.05 -1.56 18.88
CA ASP A 245 33.39 -2.90 19.37
C ASP A 245 34.57 -3.53 18.60
N PRO A 246 35.74 -3.73 19.24
CA PRO A 246 36.93 -4.31 18.62
C PRO A 246 36.76 -5.75 18.13
N ARG A 247 35.69 -6.46 18.53
CA ARG A 247 35.36 -7.80 18.03
C ARG A 247 34.84 -7.79 16.58
N PHE A 248 34.18 -6.70 16.17
CA PHE A 248 33.66 -6.54 14.81
C PHE A 248 34.67 -5.88 13.86
N ALA A 249 35.72 -5.23 14.39
CA ALA A 249 36.80 -4.62 13.60
C ALA A 249 37.69 -5.64 12.87
N LYS A 250 37.67 -6.92 13.26
CA LYS A 250 38.49 -8.00 12.66
C LYS A 250 37.85 -8.73 11.48
N LEU A 251 36.64 -8.33 11.07
CA LEU A 251 35.90 -8.94 9.94
C LEU A 251 35.93 -8.09 8.65
N ARG A 252 36.82 -7.08 8.59
CA ARG A 252 37.11 -6.32 7.37
C ARG A 252 38.34 -6.84 6.66
#